data_AF-A0A7S3TCV6-F1
#
_entry.id   AF-A0A7S3TCV6-F1
#
_cell.length_a   1.000
_cell.length_b   1.000
_cell.length_c   1.000
_cell.angle_alpha   90.00
_cell.angle_beta   90.00
_cell.angle_gamma   90.00
#
_symmetry.space_group_name_H-M   'P 1'
#
loop_
_entity.id
_entity.type
_entity.pdbx_description
1 polymer ?
#
loop_
_entity_poly.entity_id
_entity_poly.type
_entity_poly.pdbx_seq_one_letter_code
_entity_poly.pdbx_strand_id
1 'polypeptide(L)'
;GGGGGGGGGGGAHTYALHLPWGAPVRLRRFHLESQMPVALGGRRPSLLPLGPPLATRLVAYGDGTTSGLCAAEGYPQGLAALNDGWSAVNLGIPGARTTLSAAGAIAAARPSLVTLLLGLADWQACDREVSQPAGGLLAALRAAAPAVPLVVITPLASPHDETPCEGPLGATLQELRTQLASAVQARRAAGDEAVYLVQGSLLVPPTHLSDGFHPSEAGVRELALNLNAQIGFSPIGFTIASCQPLTVAVTGLSPGGWFDVYYGVPAEEPTVIGDKASEPGGATSDGGCGHRSLMIDPRGRVSGTADAEGAALVSVDLLDGFDACHASVFEIIDALSCVNSRVGHVASAHSATIGTPAERWAPPSTGHKGTRQRGNGGGGGDGGRTGGSRGEGDGGSSGGSGGNDSGGGGGGGGGGGGGGGG
;
A
#
# COMPACT_ATOMS: atom_id res chain seq x y z
N GLY A 1 -0.40 -41.93 -24.41
CA GLY A 1 -0.90 -42.09 -25.79
C GLY A 1 -1.60 -40.81 -26.20
N GLY A 2 -1.40 -40.38 -27.45
CA GLY A 2 -2.02 -39.18 -28.01
C GLY A 2 -1.01 -38.08 -28.37
N GLY A 3 -0.21 -38.31 -29.42
CA GLY A 3 0.63 -37.26 -30.01
C GLY A 3 -0.23 -36.24 -30.73
N GLY A 4 -0.39 -35.06 -30.13
CA GLY A 4 -0.92 -33.87 -30.78
C GLY A 4 0.20 -33.12 -31.49
N GLY A 5 0.09 -32.98 -32.81
CA GLY A 5 0.98 -32.12 -33.60
C GLY A 5 0.82 -30.66 -33.19
N GLY A 6 1.73 -30.17 -32.33
CA GLY A 6 1.79 -28.78 -31.95
C GLY A 6 2.38 -27.95 -33.08
N GLY A 7 1.52 -27.18 -33.77
CA GLY A 7 1.96 -26.07 -34.60
C GLY A 7 2.64 -25.02 -33.71
N GLY A 8 3.97 -24.99 -33.72
CA GLY A 8 4.78 -24.01 -32.99
C GLY A 8 4.63 -22.61 -33.58
N GLY A 9 3.54 -21.92 -33.24
CA GLY A 9 3.39 -20.50 -33.51
C GLY A 9 4.28 -19.70 -32.57
N GLY A 10 5.23 -18.93 -33.11
CA GLY A 10 6.06 -18.01 -32.33
C GLY A 10 5.19 -16.94 -31.67
N GLY A 11 4.95 -17.08 -30.37
CA GLY A 11 4.22 -16.11 -29.55
C GLY A 11 5.15 -15.09 -28.91
N ALA A 12 4.60 -13.95 -28.50
CA ALA A 12 5.28 -13.07 -27.57
C ALA A 12 5.29 -13.70 -26.17
N HIS A 13 6.44 -13.67 -25.51
CA HIS A 13 6.61 -14.18 -24.15
C HIS A 13 7.10 -13.05 -23.25
N THR A 14 6.54 -12.97 -22.04
CA THR A 14 7.01 -12.07 -20.99
C THR A 14 7.95 -12.83 -20.07
N TYR A 15 9.12 -12.25 -19.81
CA TYR A 15 10.11 -12.78 -18.88
C TYR A 15 10.31 -11.80 -17.73
N ALA A 16 10.37 -12.30 -16.51
CA ALA A 16 10.78 -11.56 -15.33
C ALA A 16 12.17 -12.06 -14.89
N LEU A 17 13.08 -11.12 -14.63
CA LEU A 17 14.40 -11.42 -14.06
C LEU A 17 14.48 -10.76 -12.68
N HIS A 18 14.48 -11.59 -11.64
CA HIS A 18 14.66 -11.15 -10.26
C HIS A 18 16.16 -11.08 -9.98
N LEU A 19 16.66 -9.88 -9.67
CA LEU A 19 18.06 -9.67 -9.39
C LEU A 19 18.35 -10.03 -7.92
N PRO A 20 19.51 -10.62 -7.59
CA PRO A 20 19.85 -10.94 -6.22
C PRO A 20 19.85 -9.68 -5.35
N TRP A 21 19.31 -9.84 -4.14
CA TRP A 21 19.34 -8.82 -3.11
C TRP A 21 20.75 -8.73 -2.49
N GLY A 22 21.10 -7.54 -1.97
CA GLY A 22 22.32 -7.34 -1.18
C GLY A 22 23.62 -7.25 -2.00
N ALA A 23 23.56 -7.30 -3.33
CA ALA A 23 24.74 -7.18 -4.20
C ALA A 23 24.48 -6.26 -5.40
N PRO A 24 25.46 -5.42 -5.79
CA PRO A 24 25.35 -4.66 -7.02
C PRO A 24 25.39 -5.63 -8.21
N VAL A 25 24.38 -5.56 -9.08
CA VAL A 25 24.30 -6.39 -10.29
C VAL A 25 24.58 -5.54 -11.51
N ARG A 26 25.52 -5.99 -12.33
CA ARG A 26 25.78 -5.42 -13.65
C ARG A 26 25.29 -6.35 -14.74
N LEU A 27 24.12 -6.05 -15.29
CA LEU A 27 23.59 -6.75 -16.45
C LEU A 27 24.40 -6.35 -17.70
N ARG A 28 25.05 -7.31 -18.36
CA ARG A 28 25.91 -7.04 -19.54
C ARG A 28 25.17 -7.16 -20.87
N ARG A 29 24.39 -8.24 -21.06
CA ARG A 29 23.66 -8.51 -22.31
C ARG A 29 22.50 -9.48 -22.08
N PHE A 30 21.45 -9.36 -22.90
CA PHE A 30 20.48 -10.42 -23.14
C PHE A 30 20.84 -11.13 -24.46
N HIS A 31 20.77 -12.46 -24.48
CA HIS A 31 20.88 -13.25 -25.70
C HIS A 31 19.51 -13.90 -25.97
N LEU A 32 18.96 -13.69 -27.17
CA LEU A 32 17.69 -14.25 -27.59
C LEU A 32 17.94 -15.26 -28.70
N GLU A 33 17.49 -16.50 -28.50
CA GLU A 33 17.62 -17.58 -29.49
C GLU A 33 16.27 -17.86 -30.17
N SER A 34 16.32 -18.17 -31.47
CA SER A 34 15.17 -18.70 -32.22
C SER A 34 15.41 -20.17 -32.50
N GLN A 35 14.42 -21.01 -32.22
CA GLN A 35 14.48 -22.45 -32.52
C GLN A 35 14.53 -22.72 -34.04
N MET A 36 14.04 -21.79 -34.87
CA MET A 36 14.16 -21.87 -36.32
C MET A 36 15.30 -20.95 -36.79
N PRO A 37 16.34 -21.49 -37.45
CA PRO A 37 17.38 -20.69 -38.07
C PRO A 37 16.78 -19.63 -39.00
N VAL A 38 17.29 -18.41 -38.95
CA VAL A 38 16.85 -17.31 -39.84
C VAL A 38 17.01 -17.70 -41.31
N ALA A 39 18.03 -18.51 -41.62
CA ALA A 39 18.28 -19.06 -42.96
C ALA A 39 17.15 -19.95 -43.49
N LEU A 40 16.27 -20.46 -42.61
CA LEU A 40 15.12 -21.29 -42.93
C LEU A 40 13.78 -20.53 -42.85
N GLY A 41 13.83 -19.19 -42.87
CA GLY A 41 12.63 -18.34 -42.81
C GLY A 41 12.18 -17.97 -41.38
N GLY A 42 12.99 -18.30 -40.36
CA GLY A 42 12.73 -17.88 -38.99
C GLY A 42 12.81 -16.35 -38.82
N ARG A 43 11.88 -15.75 -38.08
CA ARG A 43 11.98 -14.35 -37.67
C ARG A 43 13.05 -14.21 -36.59
N ARG A 44 13.86 -13.15 -36.67
CA ARG A 44 14.79 -12.82 -35.57
C ARG A 44 13.98 -12.49 -34.32
N PRO A 45 14.29 -13.08 -33.16
CA PRO A 45 13.65 -12.69 -31.92
C PRO A 45 14.05 -11.25 -31.61
N SER A 46 13.10 -10.48 -31.11
CA SER A 46 13.31 -9.08 -30.73
C SER A 46 12.69 -8.84 -29.36
N LEU A 47 13.35 -8.03 -28.54
CA LEU A 47 12.72 -7.49 -27.35
C LEU A 47 11.61 -6.55 -27.78
N LEU A 48 10.41 -6.78 -27.27
CA LEU A 48 9.31 -5.85 -27.39
C LEU A 48 9.34 -4.93 -26.17
N PRO A 49 8.97 -3.64 -26.30
CA PRO A 49 8.72 -2.83 -25.12
C PRO A 49 7.66 -3.55 -24.28
N LEU A 50 7.89 -3.62 -22.96
CA LEU A 50 6.79 -3.86 -22.03
C LEU A 50 5.70 -2.83 -22.33
N GLY A 51 4.43 -3.25 -22.20
CA GLY A 51 3.27 -2.43 -22.54
C GLY A 51 3.25 -1.05 -21.86
N PRO A 52 2.15 -0.29 -21.98
CA PRO A 52 2.08 1.03 -21.34
C PRO A 52 2.50 0.95 -19.86
N PRO A 53 3.17 1.98 -19.33
CA PRO A 53 3.61 2.00 -17.94
C PRO A 53 2.46 1.58 -17.03
N LEU A 54 2.76 0.69 -16.09
CA LEU A 54 1.83 0.26 -15.05
C LEU A 54 1.23 1.52 -14.38
N ALA A 55 -0.09 1.53 -14.23
CA ALA A 55 -0.86 2.71 -13.84
C ALA A 55 -0.44 3.26 -12.48
N THR A 56 -0.03 2.37 -11.57
CA THR A 56 0.43 2.74 -10.22
C THR A 56 1.91 2.43 -10.07
N ARG A 57 2.66 3.41 -9.59
CA ARG A 57 4.01 3.20 -9.09
C ARG A 57 4.04 3.32 -7.57
N LEU A 58 4.08 2.19 -6.88
CA LEU A 58 4.33 2.10 -5.45
C LEU A 58 5.83 2.29 -5.21
N VAL A 59 6.20 3.30 -4.44
CA VAL A 59 7.58 3.48 -3.94
C VAL A 59 7.58 3.22 -2.45
N ALA A 60 8.24 2.14 -2.04
CA ALA A 60 8.35 1.76 -0.64
C ALA A 60 9.73 2.13 -0.11
N TYR A 61 9.80 2.82 1.02
CA TYR A 61 11.03 3.17 1.71
C TYR A 61 11.00 2.70 3.16
N GLY A 62 12.15 2.26 3.66
CA GLY A 62 12.30 1.80 5.04
C GLY A 62 13.58 1.00 5.23
N ASP A 63 13.58 0.18 6.28
CA ASP A 63 14.73 -0.61 6.70
C ASP A 63 14.81 -2.02 6.05
N GLY A 64 15.46 -2.95 6.74
CA GLY A 64 15.61 -4.35 6.35
C GLY A 64 14.27 -5.04 6.05
N THR A 65 13.21 -4.69 6.78
CA THR A 65 11.85 -5.21 6.59
C THR A 65 11.32 -4.84 5.21
N THR A 66 11.49 -3.58 4.82
CA THR A 66 11.08 -3.12 3.48
C THR A 66 11.90 -3.80 2.41
N SER A 67 13.19 -4.00 2.66
CA SER A 67 14.11 -4.62 1.71
C SER A 67 13.84 -6.12 1.45
N GLY A 68 13.07 -6.78 2.33
CA GLY A 68 12.83 -8.22 2.28
C GLY A 68 13.88 -9.06 3.00
N LEU A 69 14.58 -8.50 4.00
CA LEU A 69 15.52 -9.27 4.82
C LEU A 69 14.77 -10.46 5.45
N CYS A 70 15.37 -11.65 5.39
CA CYS A 70 14.78 -12.94 5.79
C CYS A 70 13.68 -13.53 4.87
N ALA A 71 13.45 -12.94 3.70
CA ALA A 71 12.55 -13.46 2.67
C ALA A 71 13.19 -13.39 1.27
N ALA A 72 12.54 -14.01 0.27
CA ALA A 72 12.99 -13.90 -1.12
C ALA A 72 12.71 -12.51 -1.72
N GLU A 73 11.62 -11.86 -1.28
CA GLU A 73 11.20 -10.54 -1.73
C GLU A 73 10.67 -9.71 -0.55
N GLY A 74 10.57 -8.38 -0.73
CA GLY A 74 9.93 -7.50 0.25
C GLY A 74 8.42 -7.39 0.03
N TYR A 75 7.72 -6.87 1.04
CA TYR A 75 6.27 -6.60 0.93
C TYR A 75 5.86 -5.70 -0.26
N PRO A 76 6.69 -4.78 -0.79
CA PRO A 76 6.27 -3.95 -1.92
C PRO A 76 5.96 -4.77 -3.17
N GLN A 77 6.73 -5.85 -3.40
CA GLN A 77 6.48 -6.79 -4.49
C GLN A 77 5.15 -7.54 -4.28
N GLY A 78 4.89 -8.00 -3.06
CA GLY A 78 3.62 -8.62 -2.69
C GLY A 78 2.42 -7.69 -2.92
N LEU A 79 2.51 -6.42 -2.51
CA LEU A 79 1.47 -5.42 -2.76
C LEU A 79 1.23 -5.20 -4.26
N ALA A 80 2.28 -5.11 -5.07
CA ALA A 80 2.11 -4.98 -6.51
C ALA A 80 1.50 -6.23 -7.16
N ALA A 81 1.80 -7.43 -6.65
CA ALA A 81 1.21 -8.67 -7.12
C ALA A 81 -0.28 -8.80 -6.77
N LEU A 82 -0.72 -8.17 -5.67
CA LEU A 82 -2.13 -8.12 -5.25
C LEU A 82 -2.98 -7.14 -6.06
N ASN A 83 -2.35 -6.22 -6.81
CA ASN A 83 -3.03 -5.11 -7.46
C ASN A 83 -2.68 -4.99 -8.94
N ASP A 84 -3.66 -5.25 -9.79
CA ASP A 84 -3.48 -5.16 -11.24
C ASP A 84 -3.02 -3.76 -11.68
N GLY A 85 -2.02 -3.73 -12.54
CA GLY A 85 -1.47 -2.48 -13.06
C GLY A 85 -0.54 -1.75 -12.09
N TRP A 86 -0.10 -2.39 -11.00
CA TRP A 86 0.89 -1.82 -10.08
C TRP A 86 2.32 -2.24 -10.39
N SER A 87 3.25 -1.32 -10.17
CA SER A 87 4.69 -1.56 -10.17
C SER A 87 5.28 -1.17 -8.82
N ALA A 88 6.19 -1.97 -8.29
CA ALA A 88 6.88 -1.68 -7.04
C ALA A 88 8.31 -1.19 -7.29
N VAL A 89 8.69 -0.12 -6.59
CA VAL A 89 10.07 0.33 -6.42
C VAL A 89 10.39 0.16 -4.93
N ASN A 90 11.25 -0.81 -4.64
CA ASN A 90 11.68 -1.11 -3.28
C ASN A 90 12.97 -0.34 -2.98
N LEU A 91 12.87 0.66 -2.11
CA LEU A 91 13.97 1.47 -1.56
C LEU A 91 14.25 1.09 -0.10
N GLY A 92 14.03 -0.17 0.27
CA GLY A 92 14.39 -0.71 1.57
C GLY A 92 15.90 -0.88 1.71
N ILE A 93 16.46 -0.33 2.77
CA ILE A 93 17.91 -0.33 3.03
C ILE A 93 18.11 -0.83 4.47
N PRO A 94 18.70 -2.02 4.70
CA PRO A 94 18.99 -2.51 6.05
C PRO A 94 19.75 -1.47 6.89
N GLY A 95 19.26 -1.24 8.12
CA GLY A 95 19.83 -0.25 9.04
C GLY A 95 19.60 1.22 8.66
N ALA A 96 18.85 1.51 7.59
CA ALA A 96 18.49 2.88 7.27
C ALA A 96 17.50 3.43 8.30
N ARG A 97 17.97 4.44 9.02
CA ARG A 97 17.20 5.24 9.96
C ARG A 97 16.28 6.22 9.27
N THR A 98 15.33 6.75 10.01
CA THR A 98 14.43 7.80 9.54
C THR A 98 15.23 9.06 9.21
N THR A 99 15.23 9.46 7.94
CA THR A 99 16.01 10.61 7.49
C THR A 99 15.33 11.38 6.37
N LEU A 100 15.36 12.71 6.47
CA LEU A 100 14.87 13.59 5.41
C LEU A 100 15.63 13.42 4.08
N SER A 101 16.88 12.94 4.13
CA SER A 101 17.74 12.80 2.93
C SER A 101 17.16 11.82 1.90
N ALA A 102 16.30 10.91 2.33
CA ALA A 102 15.63 9.96 1.45
C ALA A 102 14.59 10.62 0.51
N ALA A 103 14.05 11.79 0.86
CA ALA A 103 12.95 12.42 0.14
C ALA A 103 13.26 12.63 -1.35
N GLY A 104 14.49 13.04 -1.68
CA GLY A 104 14.92 13.25 -3.07
C GLY A 104 14.93 11.97 -3.89
N ALA A 105 15.43 10.87 -3.32
CA ALA A 105 15.47 9.56 -3.99
C ALA A 105 14.06 8.99 -4.19
N ILE A 106 13.19 9.11 -3.18
CA ILE A 106 11.78 8.70 -3.25
C ILE A 106 11.06 9.49 -4.34
N ALA A 107 11.18 10.83 -4.36
CA ALA A 107 10.54 11.67 -5.35
C ALA A 107 11.06 11.42 -6.78
N ALA A 108 12.37 11.19 -6.94
CA ALA A 108 12.98 10.87 -8.22
C ALA A 108 12.45 9.56 -8.84
N ALA A 109 11.97 8.62 -8.01
CA ALA A 109 11.32 7.41 -8.48
C ALA A 109 9.94 7.65 -9.12
N ARG A 110 9.39 8.88 -8.98
CA ARG A 110 8.07 9.34 -9.47
C ARG A 110 6.91 8.48 -8.96
N PRO A 111 6.70 8.42 -7.63
CA PRO A 111 5.65 7.61 -7.03
C PRO A 111 4.26 8.09 -7.43
N SER A 112 3.33 7.13 -7.53
CA SER A 112 1.88 7.35 -7.46
C SER A 112 1.35 7.11 -6.04
N LEU A 113 2.09 6.33 -5.24
CA LEU A 113 1.83 5.98 -3.84
C LEU A 113 3.18 5.77 -3.16
N VAL A 114 3.33 6.24 -1.92
CA VAL A 114 4.53 5.98 -1.11
C VAL A 114 4.14 5.25 0.17
N THR A 115 4.87 4.18 0.51
CA THR A 115 4.82 3.55 1.83
C THR A 115 6.15 3.80 2.56
N LEU A 116 6.08 4.18 3.83
CA LEU A 116 7.23 4.49 4.68
C LEU A 116 7.18 3.59 5.92
N LEU A 117 7.96 2.51 5.97
CA LEU A 117 8.08 1.66 7.16
C LEU A 117 9.30 2.13 7.97
N LEU A 118 9.03 2.77 9.11
CA LEU A 118 10.02 3.56 9.85
C LEU A 118 10.14 3.08 11.30
N GLY A 119 11.25 3.40 11.96
CA GLY A 119 11.41 3.31 13.41
C GLY A 119 12.16 2.09 13.95
N LEU A 120 12.16 0.92 13.28
CA LEU A 120 12.90 -0.24 13.80
C LEU A 120 14.42 -0.01 13.75
N ALA A 121 14.95 0.50 12.63
CA ALA A 121 16.37 0.85 12.55
C ALA A 121 16.77 2.00 13.50
N ASP A 122 15.86 2.95 13.76
CA ASP A 122 16.05 4.03 14.74
C ASP A 122 16.15 3.44 16.17
N TRP A 123 15.25 2.52 16.53
CA TRP A 123 15.30 1.79 17.81
C TRP A 123 16.58 0.97 17.96
N GLN A 124 16.99 0.24 16.92
CA GLN A 124 18.24 -0.53 16.94
C GLN A 124 19.49 0.35 17.12
N ALA A 125 19.43 1.59 16.63
CA ALA A 125 20.46 2.60 16.85
C ALA A 125 20.35 3.34 18.19
N CYS A 126 19.37 2.96 19.01
CA CYS A 126 19.06 3.58 20.29
C CYS A 126 18.63 5.05 20.20
N ASP A 127 18.05 5.47 19.08
CA ASP A 127 17.47 6.79 18.93
C ASP A 127 16.18 6.89 19.75
N ARG A 128 16.15 7.83 20.71
CA ARG A 128 14.99 8.03 21.59
C ARG A 128 13.86 8.83 20.93
N GLU A 129 14.15 9.44 19.79
CA GLU A 129 13.25 10.36 19.11
C GLU A 129 13.23 10.05 17.60
N VAL A 130 12.04 9.77 17.06
CA VAL A 130 11.79 9.58 15.63
C VAL A 130 10.72 10.53 15.05
N SER A 131 9.93 11.23 15.86
CA SER A 131 8.88 12.14 15.36
C SER A 131 9.44 13.34 14.59
N GLN A 132 10.57 13.93 15.03
CA GLN A 132 11.19 15.06 14.35
C GLN A 132 11.75 14.67 12.98
N PRO A 133 12.62 13.64 12.84
CA PRO A 133 13.11 13.23 11.53
C PRO A 133 11.96 12.72 10.62
N ALA A 134 10.95 12.04 11.17
CA ALA A 134 9.77 11.63 10.41
C ALA A 134 8.99 12.84 9.89
N GLY A 135 8.72 13.84 10.74
CA GLY A 135 8.06 15.09 10.35
C GLY A 135 8.82 15.84 9.26
N GLY A 136 10.15 15.89 9.37
CA GLY A 136 11.04 16.47 8.35
C GLY A 136 11.00 15.72 7.02
N LEU A 137 11.05 14.39 7.05
CA LEU A 137 10.90 13.55 5.86
C LEU A 137 9.54 13.76 5.18
N LEU A 138 8.45 13.76 5.95
CA LEU A 138 7.10 13.97 5.42
C LEU A 138 6.94 15.37 4.80
N ALA A 139 7.49 16.41 5.44
CA ALA A 139 7.48 17.76 4.88
C ALA A 139 8.29 17.86 3.57
N ALA A 140 9.48 17.23 3.53
CA ALA A 140 10.32 17.21 2.34
C ALA A 140 9.67 16.43 1.18
N LEU A 141 9.04 15.29 1.47
CA LEU A 141 8.27 14.52 0.49
C LEU A 141 7.08 15.32 -0.04
N ARG A 142 6.35 16.02 0.83
CA ARG A 142 5.24 16.86 0.41
C ARG A 142 5.72 18.03 -0.46
N ALA A 143 6.89 18.59 -0.19
CA ALA A 143 7.48 19.62 -1.06
C ALA A 143 7.87 19.07 -2.44
N ALA A 144 8.41 17.85 -2.51
CA ALA A 144 8.88 17.24 -3.75
C ALA A 144 7.77 16.54 -4.56
N ALA A 145 6.72 16.06 -3.89
CA ALA A 145 5.61 15.29 -4.46
C ALA A 145 4.26 15.69 -3.80
N PRO A 146 3.74 16.90 -4.08
CA PRO A 146 2.65 17.51 -3.31
C PRO A 146 1.36 16.69 -3.22
N ALA A 147 1.00 15.95 -4.27
CA ALA A 147 -0.27 15.21 -4.33
C ALA A 147 -0.15 13.72 -4.00
N VAL A 148 1.07 13.20 -3.80
CA VAL A 148 1.27 11.75 -3.66
C VAL A 148 0.78 11.27 -2.29
N PRO A 149 -0.10 10.27 -2.20
CA PRO A 149 -0.47 9.66 -0.92
C PRO A 149 0.75 9.07 -0.22
N LEU A 150 0.90 9.38 1.07
CA LEU A 150 1.96 8.88 1.94
C LEU A 150 1.34 7.96 2.99
N VAL A 151 1.75 6.70 3.03
CA VAL A 151 1.33 5.72 4.04
C VAL A 151 2.51 5.47 4.97
N VAL A 152 2.43 5.99 6.19
CA VAL A 152 3.43 5.75 7.24
C VAL A 152 3.03 4.49 8.00
N ILE A 153 3.93 3.52 8.01
CA ILE A 153 3.80 2.24 8.70
C ILE A 153 4.74 2.30 9.90
N THR A 154 4.19 2.16 11.10
CA THR A 154 4.98 2.10 12.33
C THR A 154 5.72 0.75 12.43
N PRO A 155 6.68 0.56 13.36
CA PRO A 155 7.37 -0.73 13.51
C PRO A 155 6.39 -1.91 13.66
N LEU A 156 6.72 -3.05 13.05
CA LEU A 156 5.99 -4.31 13.22
C LEU A 156 6.02 -4.78 14.67
N ALA A 157 5.06 -5.60 15.09
CA ALA A 157 5.04 -6.21 16.42
C ALA A 157 6.29 -7.08 16.58
N SER A 158 6.97 -6.98 17.72
CA SER A 158 8.18 -7.73 18.01
C SER A 158 8.12 -8.30 19.43
N PRO A 159 8.76 -9.45 19.70
CA PRO A 159 9.00 -9.92 21.08
C PRO A 159 9.78 -8.91 21.94
N HIS A 160 10.38 -7.89 21.33
CA HIS A 160 11.14 -6.83 21.98
C HIS A 160 10.36 -5.52 22.16
N ASP A 161 9.03 -5.52 21.97
CA ASP A 161 8.22 -4.30 21.97
C ASP A 161 8.39 -3.42 23.21
N GLU A 162 8.42 -4.05 24.39
CA GLU A 162 8.60 -3.39 25.68
C GLU A 162 10.06 -3.37 26.15
N THR A 163 11.00 -3.83 25.32
CA THR A 163 12.43 -3.80 25.65
C THR A 163 13.02 -2.45 25.27
N PRO A 164 13.57 -1.67 26.23
CA PRO A 164 14.31 -0.47 25.91
C PRO A 164 15.58 -0.79 25.11
N CYS A 165 15.91 0.04 24.12
CA CYS A 165 17.09 -0.14 23.27
C CYS A 165 18.43 -0.09 24.04
N GLU A 166 18.54 0.72 25.10
CA GLU A 166 19.76 0.86 25.93
C GLU A 166 19.41 1.13 27.41
N GLY A 167 19.20 0.06 28.17
CA GLY A 167 18.88 0.14 29.60
C GLY A 167 17.58 0.88 29.90
N PRO A 168 17.25 1.18 31.17
CA PRO A 168 15.92 1.70 31.56
C PRO A 168 15.54 3.07 31.00
N LEU A 169 16.46 3.78 30.34
CA LEU A 169 16.23 5.11 29.76
C LEU A 169 16.15 5.10 28.23
N GLY A 170 16.38 3.95 27.60
CA GLY A 170 16.20 3.77 26.16
C GLY A 170 14.73 3.83 25.78
N ALA A 171 14.44 4.16 24.52
CA ALA A 171 13.07 4.13 24.04
C ALA A 171 12.64 2.70 23.71
N THR A 172 11.35 2.41 23.86
CA THR A 172 10.75 1.14 23.43
C THR A 172 10.22 1.26 21.99
N LEU A 173 9.96 0.13 21.32
CA LEU A 173 9.32 0.18 19.99
C LEU A 173 7.93 0.81 20.08
N GLN A 174 7.21 0.57 21.18
CA GLN A 174 5.89 1.15 21.42
C GLN A 174 5.92 2.68 21.54
N GLU A 175 6.95 3.23 22.17
CA GLU A 175 7.16 4.68 22.22
C GLU A 175 7.44 5.26 20.84
N LEU A 176 8.27 4.59 20.03
CA LEU A 176 8.54 5.04 18.66
C LEU A 176 7.29 4.96 17.76
N ARG A 177 6.42 3.94 17.91
CA ARG A 177 5.11 3.90 17.24
C ARG A 177 4.27 5.13 17.59
N THR A 178 4.23 5.51 18.86
CA THR A 178 3.50 6.67 19.37
C THR A 178 4.04 7.99 18.80
N GLN A 179 5.37 8.11 18.70
CA GLN A 179 6.03 9.26 18.11
C GLN A 179 5.74 9.41 16.60
N LEU A 180 5.79 8.32 15.84
CA LEU A 180 5.42 8.31 14.42
C LEU A 180 3.94 8.67 14.22
N ALA A 181 3.05 8.13 15.05
CA ALA A 181 1.63 8.48 15.04
C ALA A 181 1.42 9.97 15.28
N SER A 182 2.14 10.55 16.25
CA SER A 182 2.11 11.97 16.57
C SER A 182 2.60 12.83 15.40
N ALA A 183 3.67 12.42 14.72
CA ALA A 183 4.19 13.12 13.54
C ALA A 183 3.16 13.14 12.39
N VAL A 184 2.50 12.00 12.12
CA VAL A 184 1.43 11.93 11.10
C VAL A 184 0.24 12.79 11.51
N GLN A 185 -0.20 12.73 12.78
CA GLN A 185 -1.30 13.53 13.28
C GLN A 185 -1.00 15.04 13.17
N ALA A 186 0.22 15.46 13.46
CA ALA A 186 0.66 16.84 13.31
C ALA A 186 0.59 17.32 11.84
N ARG A 187 0.98 16.46 10.88
CA ARG A 187 0.83 16.75 9.44
C ARG A 187 -0.63 16.88 9.03
N ARG A 188 -1.50 15.98 9.49
CA ARG A 188 -2.95 16.04 9.23
C ARG A 188 -3.59 17.30 9.83
N ALA A 189 -3.22 17.65 11.06
CA ALA A 189 -3.67 18.88 11.72
C ALA A 189 -3.21 20.15 10.97
N ALA A 190 -2.09 20.07 10.24
CA ALA A 190 -1.61 21.12 9.35
C ALA A 190 -2.25 21.09 7.94
N GLY A 191 -3.29 20.28 7.71
CA GLY A 191 -4.05 20.23 6.46
C GLY A 191 -3.54 19.21 5.43
N ASP A 192 -2.56 18.38 5.76
CA ASP A 192 -2.11 17.30 4.89
C ASP A 192 -3.09 16.12 4.97
N GLU A 193 -4.10 16.11 4.09
CA GLU A 193 -5.11 15.06 4.05
C GLU A 193 -4.66 13.76 3.35
N ALA A 194 -3.49 13.79 2.70
CA ALA A 194 -2.95 12.68 1.93
C ALA A 194 -1.78 11.98 2.65
N VAL A 195 -1.78 12.03 3.99
CA VAL A 195 -0.89 11.23 4.84
C VAL A 195 -1.70 10.35 5.76
N TYR A 196 -1.36 9.07 5.77
CA TYR A 196 -2.10 8.00 6.44
C TYR A 196 -1.15 7.26 7.38
N LEU A 197 -1.69 6.82 8.51
CA LEU A 197 -0.97 6.02 9.48
C LEU A 197 -1.51 4.59 9.43
N VAL A 198 -0.62 3.62 9.32
CA VAL A 198 -0.91 2.20 9.50
C VAL A 198 -0.12 1.70 10.70
N GLN A 199 -0.80 1.06 11.65
CA GLN A 199 -0.16 0.46 12.82
C GLN A 199 0.53 -0.85 12.40
N GLY A 200 1.86 -0.83 12.35
CA GLY A 200 2.66 -1.99 11.93
C GLY A 200 2.49 -3.19 12.85
N SER A 201 2.23 -2.97 14.14
CA SER A 201 1.95 -4.03 15.12
C SER A 201 0.76 -4.91 14.75
N LEU A 202 -0.14 -4.42 13.91
CA LEU A 202 -1.31 -5.17 13.45
C LEU A 202 -1.09 -5.84 12.07
N LEU A 203 0.12 -5.82 11.49
CA LEU A 203 0.32 -6.32 10.13
C LEU A 203 0.91 -7.73 10.06
N VAL A 204 1.79 -8.08 11.00
CA VAL A 204 2.47 -9.36 11.02
C VAL A 204 2.59 -9.80 12.47
N PRO A 205 2.25 -11.04 12.81
CA PRO A 205 2.47 -11.51 14.17
C PRO A 205 3.94 -11.82 14.45
N PRO A 206 4.36 -11.76 15.74
CA PRO A 206 5.72 -12.10 16.14
C PRO A 206 6.19 -13.49 15.71
N THR A 207 5.27 -14.47 15.64
CA THR A 207 5.56 -15.86 15.23
C THR A 207 5.98 -15.98 13.76
N HIS A 208 5.68 -14.98 12.94
CA HIS A 208 6.08 -14.94 11.53
C HIS A 208 7.38 -14.14 11.31
N LEU A 209 8.08 -13.76 12.37
CA LEU A 209 9.40 -13.12 12.30
C LEU A 209 10.51 -14.17 12.37
N SER A 210 11.53 -14.05 11.52
CA SER A 210 12.64 -15.00 11.45
C SER A 210 13.71 -14.75 12.52
N ASP A 211 13.94 -13.49 12.89
CA ASP A 211 14.98 -13.08 13.83
C ASP A 211 14.44 -12.21 14.99
N GLY A 212 13.11 -12.23 15.18
CA GLY A 212 12.42 -11.39 16.15
C GLY A 212 12.09 -9.97 15.66
N PHE A 213 12.52 -9.59 14.45
CA PHE A 213 12.23 -8.28 13.87
C PHE A 213 11.76 -8.35 12.42
N HIS A 214 12.44 -9.16 11.60
CA HIS A 214 12.21 -9.24 10.17
C HIS A 214 11.24 -10.38 9.84
N PRO A 215 10.22 -10.12 9.01
CA PRO A 215 9.29 -11.16 8.59
C PRO A 215 9.99 -12.26 7.79
N SER A 216 9.61 -13.50 8.08
CA SER A 216 9.86 -14.65 7.21
C SER A 216 9.12 -14.52 5.88
N GLU A 217 9.33 -15.46 4.95
CA GLU A 217 8.56 -15.54 3.70
C GLU A 217 7.03 -15.51 3.93
N ALA A 218 6.54 -16.26 4.94
CA ALA A 218 5.13 -16.25 5.33
C ALA A 218 4.73 -14.89 5.95
N GLY A 219 5.61 -14.29 6.76
CA GLY A 219 5.39 -12.98 7.35
C GLY A 219 5.33 -11.84 6.33
N VAL A 220 6.17 -11.87 5.29
CA VAL A 220 6.11 -10.88 4.18
C VAL A 220 4.79 -11.00 3.43
N ARG A 221 4.29 -12.23 3.22
CA ARG A 221 2.97 -12.45 2.61
C ARG A 221 1.85 -11.85 3.46
N GLU A 222 1.86 -12.11 4.77
CA GLU A 222 0.89 -11.50 5.70
C GLU A 222 0.99 -9.98 5.71
N LEU A 223 2.21 -9.44 5.74
CA LEU A 223 2.45 -8.00 5.68
C LEU A 223 1.79 -7.38 4.46
N ALA A 224 2.01 -7.95 3.27
CA ALA A 224 1.44 -7.44 2.04
C ALA A 224 -0.10 -7.51 2.05
N LEU A 225 -0.69 -8.63 2.46
CA LEU A 225 -2.15 -8.82 2.51
C LEU A 225 -2.82 -7.87 3.50
N ASN A 226 -2.30 -7.82 4.73
CA ASN A 226 -2.85 -7.00 5.80
C ASN A 226 -2.65 -5.52 5.51
N LEU A 227 -1.51 -5.13 4.93
CA LEU A 227 -1.29 -3.76 4.48
C LEU A 227 -2.25 -3.38 3.35
N ASN A 228 -2.47 -4.26 2.36
CA ASN A 228 -3.42 -4.03 1.26
C ASN A 228 -4.84 -3.79 1.77
N ALA A 229 -5.26 -4.57 2.77
CA ALA A 229 -6.52 -4.40 3.46
C ALA A 229 -6.60 -3.05 4.19
N GLN A 230 -5.56 -2.69 4.96
CA GLN A 230 -5.51 -1.44 5.73
C GLN A 230 -5.55 -0.18 4.87
N ILE A 231 -4.89 -0.20 3.71
CA ILE A 231 -4.87 0.95 2.79
C ILE A 231 -6.13 1.04 1.91
N GLY A 232 -6.99 0.02 1.93
CA GLY A 232 -8.28 0.01 1.24
C GLY A 232 -8.24 -0.46 -0.22
N PHE A 233 -7.14 -1.08 -0.68
CA PHE A 233 -7.05 -1.65 -2.02
C PHE A 233 -7.46 -3.13 -2.08
N SER A 234 -8.02 -3.66 -1.00
CA SER A 234 -8.66 -4.97 -1.06
C SER A 234 -9.83 -4.93 -2.05
N PRO A 235 -9.96 -5.90 -2.97
CA PRO A 235 -11.17 -6.03 -3.79
C PRO A 235 -12.42 -6.26 -2.93
N ILE A 236 -12.26 -6.75 -1.69
CA ILE A 236 -13.36 -6.96 -0.76
C ILE A 236 -13.73 -5.62 -0.10
N GLY A 237 -14.81 -5.03 -0.61
CA GLY A 237 -15.47 -3.85 -0.04
C GLY A 237 -16.52 -4.25 0.99
N PHE A 238 -16.81 -3.35 1.93
CA PHE A 238 -17.91 -3.54 2.86
C PHE A 238 -18.56 -2.22 3.25
N THR A 239 -19.82 -2.28 3.65
CA THR A 239 -20.56 -1.16 4.24
C THR A 239 -21.39 -1.65 5.41
N ILE A 240 -21.43 -0.86 6.49
CA ILE A 240 -22.32 -1.14 7.62
C ILE A 240 -23.73 -0.68 7.21
N ALA A 241 -24.63 -1.63 6.99
CA ALA A 241 -26.03 -1.39 6.59
C ALA A 241 -26.93 -1.08 7.80
N SER A 242 -26.66 -1.67 8.96
CA SER A 242 -27.38 -1.45 10.23
C SER A 242 -26.45 -1.76 11.40
N CYS A 243 -26.70 -1.16 12.57
CA CYS A 243 -25.94 -1.43 13.81
C CYS A 243 -26.67 -2.33 14.80
N GLN A 244 -28.01 -2.48 14.70
CA GLN A 244 -28.79 -3.29 15.62
C GLN A 244 -29.95 -3.99 14.87
N PRO A 245 -29.79 -5.29 14.51
CA PRO A 245 -28.54 -6.05 14.57
C PRO A 245 -27.49 -5.46 13.63
N LEU A 246 -26.21 -5.77 13.88
CA LEU A 246 -25.14 -5.33 12.98
C LEU A 246 -25.32 -6.07 11.66
N THR A 247 -25.55 -5.33 10.60
CA THR A 247 -25.64 -5.88 9.25
C THR A 247 -24.53 -5.29 8.40
N VAL A 248 -23.71 -6.15 7.81
CA VAL A 248 -22.60 -5.76 6.94
C VAL A 248 -22.93 -6.23 5.53
N ALA A 249 -23.01 -5.29 4.59
CA ALA A 249 -23.03 -5.61 3.18
C ALA A 249 -21.58 -5.72 2.69
N VAL A 250 -21.23 -6.85 2.10
CA VAL A 250 -19.89 -7.16 1.59
C VAL A 250 -19.97 -7.30 0.08
N THR A 251 -18.95 -6.83 -0.63
CA THR A 251 -18.86 -6.88 -2.11
C THR A 251 -17.46 -7.25 -2.55
N GLY A 252 -17.30 -7.75 -3.77
CA GLY A 252 -16.00 -8.09 -4.33
C GLY A 252 -15.40 -9.38 -3.78
N LEU A 253 -16.27 -10.24 -3.22
CA LEU A 253 -15.95 -11.62 -2.90
C LEU A 253 -15.91 -12.47 -4.18
N SER A 254 -15.25 -13.62 -4.13
CA SER A 254 -15.35 -14.60 -5.20
C SER A 254 -16.82 -15.04 -5.42
N PRO A 255 -17.38 -14.98 -6.65
CA PRO A 255 -18.77 -15.37 -6.90
C PRO A 255 -19.09 -16.81 -6.46
N GLY A 256 -20.14 -16.99 -5.66
CA GLY A 256 -20.47 -18.28 -5.05
C GLY A 256 -19.46 -18.77 -4.00
N GLY A 257 -18.47 -17.95 -3.66
CA GLY A 257 -17.40 -18.26 -2.72
C GLY A 257 -17.87 -18.20 -1.27
N TRP A 258 -17.27 -19.04 -0.45
CA TRP A 258 -17.42 -18.99 1.01
C TRP A 258 -16.55 -17.88 1.58
N PHE A 259 -17.03 -17.21 2.62
CA PHE A 259 -16.24 -16.23 3.35
C PHE A 259 -16.58 -16.24 4.83
N ASP A 260 -15.65 -15.74 5.64
CA ASP A 260 -15.81 -15.57 7.08
C ASP A 260 -15.65 -14.10 7.46
N VAL A 261 -16.54 -13.62 8.34
CA VAL A 261 -16.44 -12.33 9.02
C VAL A 261 -16.08 -12.61 10.46
N TYR A 262 -14.84 -12.32 10.82
CA TYR A 262 -14.39 -12.34 12.19
C TYR A 262 -14.62 -10.97 12.82
N TYR A 263 -15.05 -10.95 14.07
CA TYR A 263 -15.21 -9.73 14.84
C TYR A 263 -14.60 -9.90 16.22
N GLY A 264 -13.99 -8.82 16.72
CA GLY A 264 -13.30 -8.88 17.98
C GLY A 264 -12.71 -7.54 18.39
N VAL A 265 -11.74 -7.62 19.28
CA VAL A 265 -10.89 -6.50 19.64
C VAL A 265 -9.51 -6.67 18.99
N PRO A 266 -8.76 -5.59 18.73
CA PRO A 266 -7.35 -5.73 18.36
C PRO A 266 -6.64 -6.61 19.38
N ALA A 267 -5.86 -7.57 18.91
CA ALA A 267 -5.07 -8.43 19.76
C ALA A 267 -3.58 -8.15 19.57
N GLU A 268 -2.84 -8.27 20.66
CA GLU A 268 -1.38 -8.27 20.63
C GLU A 268 -0.84 -9.60 20.09
N GLU A 269 -1.53 -10.71 20.38
CA GLU A 269 -1.23 -12.03 19.82
C GLU A 269 -2.25 -12.37 18.71
N PRO A 270 -1.79 -12.85 17.55
CA PRO A 270 -2.70 -13.25 16.48
C PRO A 270 -3.51 -14.48 16.87
N THR A 271 -4.74 -14.58 16.34
CA THR A 271 -5.41 -15.88 16.23
C THR A 271 -5.05 -16.50 14.89
N VAL A 272 -4.42 -17.67 14.87
CA VAL A 272 -4.08 -18.37 13.62
C VAL A 272 -5.27 -19.24 13.18
N ILE A 273 -5.73 -19.05 11.95
CA ILE A 273 -6.83 -19.82 11.37
C ILE A 273 -6.38 -21.26 11.11
N GLY A 274 -7.14 -22.24 11.60
CA GLY A 274 -6.91 -23.66 11.35
C GLY A 274 -5.98 -24.37 12.33
N ASP A 275 -5.35 -23.65 13.27
CA ASP A 275 -4.57 -24.26 14.36
C ASP A 275 -5.53 -24.72 15.47
N LYS A 276 -5.95 -25.99 15.36
CA LYS A 276 -6.94 -26.68 16.20
C LYS A 276 -6.66 -26.57 17.71
N ALA A 277 -7.16 -25.52 18.38
CA ALA A 277 -7.39 -25.49 19.83
C ALA A 277 -8.36 -24.40 20.30
N SER A 278 -8.58 -23.33 19.54
CA SER A 278 -9.27 -22.12 20.03
C SER A 278 -10.66 -21.88 19.44
N GLU A 279 -11.13 -22.61 18.42
CA GLU A 279 -12.48 -22.38 17.88
C GLU A 279 -13.56 -23.11 18.72
N PRO A 280 -14.51 -22.37 19.34
CA PRO A 280 -15.65 -22.99 20.00
C PRO A 280 -16.63 -23.52 18.95
N GLY A 281 -16.54 -24.81 18.66
CA GLY A 281 -17.58 -25.58 17.98
C GLY A 281 -17.66 -25.42 16.45
N GLY A 282 -17.08 -26.36 15.72
CA GLY A 282 -17.49 -26.64 14.34
C GLY A 282 -16.33 -27.00 13.43
N ALA A 283 -16.50 -28.09 12.67
CA ALA A 283 -15.54 -28.53 11.66
C ALA A 283 -15.21 -27.39 10.70
N THR A 284 -13.92 -27.04 10.60
CA THR A 284 -13.44 -26.18 9.54
C THR A 284 -13.62 -26.94 8.23
N SER A 285 -14.55 -26.49 7.39
CA SER A 285 -14.45 -26.74 5.96
C SER A 285 -13.26 -25.92 5.50
N ASP A 286 -12.04 -26.47 5.63
CA ASP A 286 -10.75 -25.82 5.35
C ASP A 286 -10.66 -25.42 3.86
N GLY A 287 -11.38 -24.37 3.49
CA GLY A 287 -11.22 -23.64 2.27
C GLY A 287 -9.93 -22.84 2.37
N GLY A 288 -8.82 -23.42 1.92
CA GLY A 288 -7.65 -22.76 1.34
C GLY A 288 -6.76 -21.86 2.22
N CYS A 289 -7.27 -21.25 3.30
CA CYS A 289 -6.59 -20.16 4.00
C CYS A 289 -6.06 -20.53 5.39
N GLY A 290 -5.73 -21.82 5.61
CA GLY A 290 -5.06 -22.25 6.84
C GLY A 290 -3.74 -21.50 7.07
N HIS A 291 -3.39 -21.31 8.35
CA HIS A 291 -2.21 -20.57 8.82
C HIS A 291 -2.24 -19.05 8.62
N ARG A 292 -3.37 -18.48 8.18
CA ARG A 292 -3.57 -17.04 8.18
C ARG A 292 -3.67 -16.50 9.59
N SER A 293 -3.13 -15.31 9.81
CA SER A 293 -3.18 -14.64 11.12
C SER A 293 -4.31 -13.61 11.15
N LEU A 294 -5.28 -13.84 12.02
CA LEU A 294 -6.22 -12.83 12.46
C LEU A 294 -5.50 -11.93 13.45
N MET A 295 -5.38 -10.64 13.15
CA MET A 295 -4.74 -9.68 14.06
C MET A 295 -5.77 -9.07 15.02
N ILE A 296 -6.75 -9.90 15.39
CA ILE A 296 -7.81 -9.64 16.34
C ILE A 296 -7.96 -10.86 17.24
N ASP A 297 -8.46 -10.64 18.46
CA ASP A 297 -8.93 -11.68 19.36
C ASP A 297 -10.42 -11.89 19.02
N PRO A 298 -10.76 -12.92 18.23
CA PRO A 298 -12.09 -13.07 17.69
C PRO A 298 -13.05 -13.43 18.81
N ARG A 299 -13.98 -12.52 19.10
CA ARG A 299 -15.12 -12.78 19.99
C ARG A 299 -16.21 -13.60 19.31
N GLY A 300 -16.14 -13.70 17.99
CA GLY A 300 -16.90 -14.65 17.21
C GLY A 300 -16.65 -14.50 15.72
N ARG A 301 -17.43 -15.29 14.99
CA ARG A 301 -17.32 -15.49 13.56
C ARG A 301 -18.71 -15.67 12.97
N VAL A 302 -18.97 -15.04 11.85
CA VAL A 302 -20.14 -15.33 11.02
C VAL A 302 -19.66 -15.73 9.63
N SER A 303 -20.13 -16.87 9.15
CA SER A 303 -19.83 -17.34 7.80
C SER A 303 -20.95 -16.97 6.84
N GLY A 304 -20.58 -16.76 5.58
CA GLY A 304 -21.53 -16.50 4.51
C GLY A 304 -21.10 -17.13 3.19
N THR A 305 -21.97 -17.01 2.20
CA THR A 305 -21.66 -17.34 0.80
C THR A 305 -22.02 -16.14 -0.06
N ALA A 306 -21.11 -15.75 -0.94
CA ALA A 306 -21.36 -14.68 -1.88
C ALA A 306 -22.38 -15.10 -2.95
N ASP A 307 -23.19 -14.17 -3.43
CA ASP A 307 -24.06 -14.36 -4.58
C ASP A 307 -23.26 -14.44 -5.90
N ALA A 308 -23.97 -14.48 -7.02
CA ALA A 308 -23.35 -14.59 -8.35
C ALA A 308 -22.58 -13.30 -8.74
N GLU A 309 -22.88 -12.19 -8.09
CA GLU A 309 -22.25 -10.90 -8.27
C GLU A 309 -21.06 -10.68 -7.31
N GLY A 310 -20.78 -11.65 -6.42
CA GLY A 310 -19.71 -11.52 -5.43
C GLY A 310 -20.09 -10.62 -4.25
N ALA A 311 -21.38 -10.48 -3.96
CA ALA A 311 -21.92 -9.71 -2.85
C ALA A 311 -22.58 -10.61 -1.79
N ALA A 312 -22.67 -10.11 -0.56
CA ALA A 312 -23.35 -10.79 0.52
C ALA A 312 -23.86 -9.81 1.56
N LEU A 313 -24.93 -10.20 2.27
CA LEU A 313 -25.41 -9.49 3.45
C LEU A 313 -25.26 -10.41 4.67
N VAL A 314 -24.47 -9.98 5.65
CA VAL A 314 -24.22 -10.75 6.87
C VAL A 314 -24.81 -10.00 8.06
N SER A 315 -25.58 -10.71 8.88
CA SER A 315 -26.07 -10.18 10.15
C SER A 315 -25.29 -10.81 11.29
N VAL A 316 -24.72 -9.98 12.16
CA VAL A 316 -24.14 -10.38 13.44
C VAL A 316 -25.18 -10.06 14.50
N ASP A 317 -25.67 -11.09 15.19
CA ASP A 317 -26.64 -10.91 16.27
C ASP A 317 -26.06 -10.03 17.38
N LEU A 318 -26.94 -9.31 18.08
CA LEU A 318 -26.57 -8.45 19.21
C LEU A 318 -25.80 -9.27 20.24
N LEU A 319 -24.54 -8.89 20.47
CA LEU A 319 -23.71 -9.47 21.51
C LEU A 319 -23.84 -8.62 22.77
N ASP A 320 -24.08 -9.27 23.90
CA ASP A 320 -24.14 -8.59 25.19
C ASP A 320 -22.83 -7.82 25.44
N GLY A 321 -22.96 -6.51 25.71
CA GLY A 321 -21.82 -5.62 25.96
C GLY A 321 -21.12 -5.06 24.71
N PHE A 322 -21.69 -5.26 23.51
CA PHE A 322 -21.16 -4.72 22.26
C PHE A 322 -22.14 -3.70 21.66
N ASP A 323 -21.76 -2.42 21.66
CA ASP A 323 -22.35 -1.47 20.72
C ASP A 323 -21.72 -1.75 19.35
N ALA A 324 -22.36 -2.63 18.59
CA ALA A 324 -21.74 -3.44 17.54
C ALA A 324 -20.99 -2.63 16.45
N CYS A 325 -21.30 -1.34 16.30
CA CYS A 325 -20.66 -0.44 15.34
C CYS A 325 -19.44 0.33 15.85
N HIS A 326 -19.25 0.49 17.17
CA HIS A 326 -18.30 1.49 17.70
C HIS A 326 -17.03 0.91 18.34
N ALA A 327 -17.04 -0.37 18.75
CA ALA A 327 -15.94 -0.97 19.51
C ALA A 327 -15.24 -2.14 18.80
N SER A 328 -15.75 -2.57 17.65
CA SER A 328 -15.37 -3.81 17.01
C SER A 328 -14.36 -3.57 15.88
N VAL A 329 -13.29 -4.36 15.84
CA VAL A 329 -12.55 -4.56 14.60
C VAL A 329 -13.13 -5.78 13.91
N PHE A 330 -13.31 -5.68 12.60
CA PHE A 330 -13.72 -6.81 11.79
C PHE A 330 -12.64 -7.15 10.77
N GLU A 331 -12.50 -8.44 10.53
CA GLU A 331 -11.64 -8.99 9.49
C GLU A 331 -12.47 -9.94 8.64
N ILE A 332 -12.63 -9.60 7.37
CA ILE A 332 -13.36 -10.39 6.38
C ILE A 332 -12.34 -11.16 5.56
N ILE A 333 -12.54 -12.46 5.39
CA ILE A 333 -11.65 -13.34 4.63
C ILE A 333 -12.46 -14.10 3.60
N ASP A 334 -12.13 -13.91 2.32
CA ASP A 334 -12.63 -14.76 1.23
C ASP A 334 -11.84 -16.07 1.22
N ALA A 335 -12.52 -17.19 1.46
CA ALA A 335 -11.88 -18.51 1.60
C ALA A 335 -11.29 -19.03 0.27
N LEU A 336 -11.76 -18.53 -0.88
CA LEU A 336 -11.25 -18.97 -2.19
C LEU A 336 -9.97 -18.23 -2.60
N SER A 337 -9.94 -16.92 -2.40
CA SER A 337 -8.81 -16.08 -2.80
C SER A 337 -7.79 -15.88 -1.69
N CYS A 338 -8.16 -16.16 -0.43
CA CYS A 338 -7.43 -15.78 0.76
C CYS A 338 -7.08 -14.29 0.80
N VAL A 339 -7.92 -13.45 0.20
CA VAL A 339 -7.82 -12.00 0.34
C VAL A 339 -8.64 -11.58 1.56
N ASN A 340 -8.13 -10.61 2.30
CA ASN A 340 -8.82 -10.05 3.45
C ASN A 340 -9.15 -8.57 3.28
N SER A 341 -10.11 -8.11 4.07
CA SER A 341 -10.44 -6.70 4.25
C SER A 341 -10.66 -6.45 5.74
N ARG A 342 -10.27 -5.27 6.23
CA ARG A 342 -10.40 -4.92 7.64
C ARG A 342 -11.26 -3.70 7.85
N VAL A 343 -12.20 -3.84 8.77
CA VAL A 343 -13.04 -2.78 9.29
C VAL A 343 -12.39 -2.30 10.57
N GLY A 344 -11.85 -1.07 10.61
CA GLY A 344 -11.44 -0.52 11.91
C GLY A 344 -10.47 0.64 11.96
N HIS A 345 -9.75 0.99 10.89
CA HIS A 345 -8.76 2.09 10.99
C HIS A 345 -9.07 3.35 10.19
N VAL A 346 -10.16 3.38 9.41
CA VAL A 346 -10.54 4.59 8.66
C VAL A 346 -11.89 5.18 9.08
N ALA A 347 -12.65 4.49 9.93
CA ALA A 347 -13.96 4.98 10.36
C ALA A 347 -14.32 4.56 11.79
N SER A 348 -13.45 4.79 12.77
CA SER A 348 -13.92 4.90 14.16
C SER A 348 -14.05 6.39 14.52
N ALA A 349 -15.29 6.77 14.81
CA ALA A 349 -15.78 8.04 15.33
C ALA A 349 -15.92 9.23 14.35
N HIS A 350 -17.16 9.40 13.86
CA HIS A 350 -17.83 10.70 13.61
C HIS A 350 -17.55 11.50 12.34
N SER A 351 -16.77 11.00 11.37
CA SER A 351 -16.72 11.66 10.07
C SER A 351 -16.65 10.68 8.91
N ALA A 352 -17.81 10.32 8.37
CA ALA A 352 -17.96 9.61 7.09
C ALA A 352 -17.40 10.38 5.88
N THR A 353 -16.62 11.45 6.10
CA THR A 353 -15.94 12.24 5.05
C THR A 353 -14.47 11.87 4.86
N ILE A 354 -13.88 11.03 5.71
CA ILE A 354 -12.47 10.61 5.59
C ILE A 354 -12.40 9.16 5.14
N GLY A 355 -12.53 8.95 3.83
CA GLY A 355 -12.34 7.64 3.22
C GLY A 355 -10.91 7.09 3.32
N THR A 356 -10.75 5.81 2.97
CA THR A 356 -9.45 5.09 2.93
C THR A 356 -8.47 5.80 1.98
N PRO A 357 -7.14 5.53 2.09
CA PRO A 357 -6.19 5.99 1.07
C PRO A 357 -6.65 5.66 -0.35
N ALA A 358 -7.21 4.45 -0.56
CA ALA A 358 -7.78 4.03 -1.83
C ALA A 358 -9.00 4.84 -2.27
N GLU A 359 -9.95 5.12 -1.38
CA GLU A 359 -11.17 5.89 -1.70
C GLU A 359 -10.87 7.34 -2.09
N ARG A 360 -9.82 7.92 -1.51
CA ARG A 360 -9.35 9.28 -1.82
C ARG A 360 -8.39 9.33 -3.00
N TRP A 361 -7.83 8.18 -3.39
CA TRP A 361 -6.91 8.07 -4.50
C TRP A 361 -7.68 7.79 -5.78
N ALA A 362 -7.82 8.83 -6.62
CA ALA A 362 -8.14 8.62 -8.02
C ALA A 362 -6.82 8.36 -8.76
N PRO A 363 -6.55 7.14 -9.26
CA PRO A 363 -5.47 7.00 -10.23
C PRO A 363 -5.73 7.98 -11.38
N PRO A 364 -4.69 8.56 -12.00
CA PRO A 364 -4.90 9.35 -13.20
C PRO A 364 -5.63 8.45 -14.20
N SER A 365 -6.91 8.75 -14.47
CA SER A 365 -7.71 7.97 -15.39
C SER A 365 -6.94 7.94 -16.70
N THR A 366 -6.38 6.79 -17.08
CA THR A 366 -5.83 6.63 -18.41
C THR A 366 -7.04 6.78 -19.32
N GLY A 367 -7.12 7.93 -19.99
CA GLY A 367 -8.23 8.29 -20.85
C GLY A 367 -8.27 7.34 -22.04
N HIS A 368 -8.77 6.12 -21.84
CA HIS A 368 -9.28 5.29 -22.90
C HIS A 368 -10.59 5.96 -23.33
N LYS A 369 -10.46 6.91 -24.26
CA LYS A 369 -11.58 7.35 -25.08
C LYS A 369 -12.08 6.11 -25.80
N GLY A 370 -13.03 5.40 -25.18
CA GLY A 370 -13.86 4.45 -25.88
C GLY A 370 -14.45 5.19 -27.06
N THR A 371 -14.04 4.81 -28.27
CA THR A 371 -14.70 5.18 -29.50
C THR A 371 -16.16 4.81 -29.36
N ARG A 372 -17.00 5.80 -29.01
CA ARG A 372 -18.44 5.68 -29.15
C ARG A 372 -18.71 5.46 -30.63
N GLN A 373 -19.03 4.21 -30.95
CA GLN A 373 -19.68 3.83 -32.19
C GLN A 373 -20.98 4.63 -32.25
N ARG A 374 -21.02 5.66 -33.11
CA ARG A 374 -22.25 6.41 -33.39
C ARG A 374 -23.21 5.46 -34.10
N GLY A 375 -24.18 4.96 -33.34
CA GLY A 375 -25.40 4.39 -33.90
C GLY A 375 -26.11 5.42 -34.75
N ASN A 376 -26.35 5.05 -36.00
CA ASN A 376 -27.14 5.78 -36.97
C ASN A 376 -28.61 5.64 -36.59
N GLY A 377 -29.28 6.74 -36.24
CA GLY A 377 -30.71 6.78 -35.92
C GLY A 377 -31.29 8.11 -36.37
N GLY A 378 -32.13 8.07 -37.39
CA GLY A 378 -32.78 9.23 -38.02
C GLY A 378 -34.06 9.69 -37.32
N GLY A 379 -34.60 10.80 -37.85
CA GLY A 379 -35.83 11.49 -37.44
C GLY A 379 -35.47 12.79 -36.72
N GLY A 380 -35.73 14.00 -37.21
CA GLY A 380 -36.84 14.50 -38.03
C GLY A 380 -37.59 15.52 -37.18
N GLY A 381 -37.64 16.80 -37.59
CA GLY A 381 -38.49 17.80 -36.91
C GLY A 381 -37.95 19.23 -36.96
N ASP A 382 -38.64 20.05 -37.76
CA ASP A 382 -38.45 21.46 -38.07
C ASP A 382 -38.54 22.45 -36.88
N GLY A 383 -37.90 23.61 -37.09
CA GLY A 383 -38.59 24.90 -36.96
C GLY A 383 -38.17 25.83 -35.82
N GLY A 384 -37.62 27.00 -36.16
CA GLY A 384 -37.64 28.17 -35.25
C GLY A 384 -36.47 29.14 -35.39
N ARG A 385 -36.70 30.26 -36.09
CA ARG A 385 -35.79 31.35 -36.42
C ARG A 385 -35.64 32.41 -35.30
N THR A 386 -34.62 33.27 -35.50
CA THR A 386 -34.40 34.66 -35.01
C THR A 386 -33.65 34.79 -33.68
N GLY A 387 -32.67 35.68 -33.48
CA GLY A 387 -32.05 36.72 -34.30
C GLY A 387 -31.22 37.68 -33.41
N GLY A 388 -30.13 38.24 -33.96
CA GLY A 388 -29.42 39.44 -33.47
C GLY A 388 -28.47 39.26 -32.28
N SER A 389 -27.43 40.06 -32.05
CA SER A 389 -26.51 40.88 -32.85
C SER A 389 -25.65 41.67 -31.85
N ARG A 390 -24.33 41.73 -32.09
CA ARG A 390 -23.36 42.78 -31.72
C ARG A 390 -23.20 43.26 -30.27
N GLY A 391 -21.93 43.39 -29.88
CA GLY A 391 -21.47 44.19 -28.74
C GLY A 391 -19.94 44.15 -28.63
N GLU A 392 -19.28 45.03 -29.37
CA GLU A 392 -17.88 45.44 -29.18
C GLU A 392 -17.70 46.12 -27.81
N GLY A 393 -16.47 46.11 -27.27
CA GLY A 393 -16.10 46.87 -26.08
C GLY A 393 -14.64 46.69 -25.69
N ASP A 394 -13.80 47.56 -26.24
CA ASP A 394 -12.39 47.82 -25.90
C ASP A 394 -12.17 48.19 -24.41
N GLY A 395 -10.92 48.05 -23.93
CA GLY A 395 -10.37 49.03 -22.98
C GLY A 395 -9.27 48.59 -22.00
N GLY A 396 -8.05 49.11 -22.22
CA GLY A 396 -7.03 49.46 -21.19
C GLY A 396 -6.09 48.32 -20.75
N SER A 397 -4.77 48.30 -21.01
CA SER A 397 -3.67 49.27 -20.91
C SER A 397 -3.32 49.75 -19.48
N SER A 398 -2.20 49.23 -18.96
CA SER A 398 -1.13 49.87 -18.14
C SER A 398 -0.37 48.73 -17.45
N GLY A 399 0.96 48.61 -17.47
CA GLY A 399 1.99 49.65 -17.36
C GLY A 399 2.56 49.57 -15.94
N GLY A 400 3.74 48.96 -15.77
CA GLY A 400 4.33 48.75 -14.44
C GLY A 400 5.73 48.15 -14.47
N SER A 401 6.67 48.90 -15.01
CA SER A 401 8.12 48.71 -14.94
C SER A 401 8.70 49.14 -13.60
N GLY A 402 9.76 48.46 -13.14
CA GLY A 402 10.67 48.87 -12.07
C GLY A 402 11.17 47.64 -11.32
N GLY A 403 12.44 47.37 -11.11
CA GLY A 403 13.64 48.20 -11.18
C GLY A 403 14.62 47.55 -10.20
N ASN A 404 15.89 47.48 -10.61
CA ASN A 404 17.04 46.92 -9.90
C ASN A 404 17.05 47.13 -8.37
N ASP A 405 17.63 46.18 -7.64
CA ASP A 405 18.73 46.57 -6.75
C ASP A 405 19.75 45.45 -6.50
N SER A 406 20.96 45.93 -6.34
CA SER A 406 22.25 45.24 -6.36
C SER A 406 22.92 45.33 -4.99
N GLY A 407 23.78 44.34 -4.67
CA GLY A 407 24.75 44.39 -3.57
C GLY A 407 24.83 43.04 -2.85
N GLY A 408 25.97 42.42 -2.58
CA GLY A 408 27.35 42.89 -2.59
C GLY A 408 28.04 42.37 -1.32
N GLY A 409 29.21 41.74 -1.48
CA GLY A 409 30.16 41.39 -0.40
C GLY A 409 29.95 40.00 0.24
N GLY A 410 30.95 39.16 0.49
CA GLY A 410 32.40 39.34 0.52
C GLY A 410 32.98 38.80 1.84
N GLY A 411 34.02 37.97 1.75
CA GLY A 411 34.86 37.49 2.87
C GLY A 411 34.55 36.06 3.31
N GLY A 412 35.50 35.13 3.51
CA GLY A 412 36.95 35.23 3.64
C GLY A 412 37.41 34.60 4.97
N GLY A 413 38.28 33.59 4.89
CA GLY A 413 39.02 32.98 6.02
C GLY A 413 38.31 31.80 6.68
N GLY A 414 38.94 30.69 7.08
CA GLY A 414 40.35 30.32 7.17
C GLY A 414 40.57 29.48 8.44
N GLY A 415 41.24 28.32 8.29
CA GLY A 415 42.17 27.79 9.31
C GLY A 415 41.69 26.79 10.38
N GLY A 416 42.52 25.74 10.55
CA GLY A 416 42.69 24.93 11.77
C GLY A 416 41.88 23.63 11.81
N GLY A 417 42.40 22.42 12.03
CA GLY A 417 43.68 21.98 12.60
C GLY A 417 43.45 21.28 13.96
N GLY A 418 43.81 19.99 14.06
CA GLY A 418 43.86 19.17 15.30
C GLY A 418 42.88 17.97 15.25
N GLY A 419 43.24 16.71 15.50
CA GLY A 419 44.40 16.13 16.18
C GLY A 419 43.98 15.48 17.51
N GLY A 420 44.13 14.16 17.64
CA GLY A 420 43.92 13.34 18.85
C GLY A 420 42.81 12.30 18.66
N GLY A 421 43.00 10.99 18.76
CA GLY A 421 44.01 10.23 19.51
C GLY A 421 43.47 9.89 20.90
N GLY A 422 43.00 8.65 21.06
CA GLY A 422 42.43 8.06 22.27
C GLY A 422 41.78 6.73 21.93
#